data_AF-A0A927KV38-F1
#
_entry.id   AF-A0A927KV38-F1
#
_cell.length_a   1.000
_cell.length_b   1.000
_cell.length_c   1.000
_cell.angle_alpha   90.00
_cell.angle_beta   90.00
_cell.angle_gamma   90.00
#
_symmetry.space_group_name_H-M   'P 1'
#
loop_
_entity.id
_entity.type
_entity.pdbx_description
1 polymer ?
#
loop_
_entity_poly.entity_id
_entity_poly.type
_entity_poly.pdbx_seq_one_letter_code
_entity_poly.pdbx_strand_id
1 'polypeptide(L)' 'MAKSFFRTAFDRVIEARERQVGRYVNGALLNLDDQSLKALGTSREELRRKGTSYVF' A
#
# COMPACT_ATOMS: atom_id res chain seq x y z
N MET A 1 -9.70 27.67 12.90
CA MET A 1 -9.90 26.23 13.19
C MET A 1 -10.47 25.40 12.01
N ALA A 2 -10.62 25.93 10.79
CA ALA A 2 -11.13 25.15 9.64
C ALA A 2 -10.05 24.38 8.84
N LYS A 3 -8.79 24.81 8.88
CA LYS A 3 -7.69 24.22 8.11
C LYS A 3 -7.37 22.77 8.52
N SER A 4 -7.70 22.39 9.75
CA SER A 4 -7.46 21.04 10.28
C SER A 4 -8.51 20.03 9.79
N PHE A 5 -9.79 20.42 9.68
CA PHE A 5 -10.86 19.52 9.24
C PHE A 5 -10.70 19.08 7.78
N PHE A 6 -10.40 20.03 6.88
CA PHE A 6 -10.11 19.70 5.48
C PHE A 6 -8.87 18.83 5.32
N ARG A 7 -7.81 19.08 6.12
CA ARG A 7 -6.60 18.24 6.12
C ARG A 7 -6.91 16.82 6.59
N THR A 8 -7.63 16.67 7.70
CA THR A 8 -8.02 15.34 8.21
C THR A 8 -8.95 14.60 7.25
N ALA A 9 -9.90 15.28 6.61
CA ALA A 9 -10.77 14.66 5.59
C ALA A 9 -9.96 14.22 4.36
N PHE A 10 -9.03 15.06 3.90
CA PHE A 10 -8.14 14.75 2.79
C PHE A 10 -7.20 13.58 3.11
N ASP A 11 -6.60 13.57 4.30
CA ASP A 11 -5.76 12.46 4.77
C ASP A 11 -6.56 11.15 4.81
N ARG A 12 -7.83 11.18 5.25
CA ARG A 12 -8.71 9.99 5.22
C ARG A 12 -9.04 9.51 3.80
N VAL A 13 -9.22 10.43 2.85
CA VAL A 13 -9.45 10.09 1.45
C VAL A 13 -8.19 9.50 0.82
N ILE A 14 -7.02 10.07 1.11
CA ILE A 14 -5.72 9.53 0.69
C ILE A 14 -5.51 8.14 1.29
N GLU A 15 -5.72 7.96 2.59
CA GLU A 15 -5.56 6.67 3.26
C GLU A 15 -6.52 5.62 2.67
N ALA A 16 -7.76 6.00 2.37
CA ALA A 16 -8.71 5.11 1.69
C ALA A 16 -8.25 4.74 0.27
N ARG A 17 -7.69 5.70 -0.49
CA ARG A 17 -7.11 5.48 -1.81
C ARG A 17 -5.87 4.58 -1.74
N GLU A 18 -4.99 4.82 -0.78
CA GLU A 18 -3.78 4.02 -0.53
C GLU A 18 -4.15 2.56 -0.24
N ARG A 19 -5.19 2.31 0.58
CA ARG A 19 -5.71 0.95 0.82
C ARG A 19 -6.22 0.27 -0.45
N GLN A 20 -6.89 1.00 -1.34
CA GLN A 20 -7.37 0.46 -2.62
C GLN A 20 -6.22 0.17 -3.59
N VAL A 21 -5.26 1.10 -3.68
CA VAL A 21 -4.08 1.01 -4.57
C VAL A 21 -3.09 -0.05 -4.08
N GLY A 22 -3.03 -0.32 -2.78
CA GLY A 22 -2.15 -1.34 -2.20
C GLY A 22 -2.32 -2.73 -2.83
N ARG A 23 -3.55 -3.11 -3.23
CA ARG A 23 -3.78 -4.38 -3.95
C ARG A 23 -3.13 -4.40 -5.34
N TYR A 24 -3.25 -3.30 -6.07
CA TYR A 24 -2.66 -3.15 -7.40
C TYR A 24 -1.13 -3.10 -7.33
N VAL A 25 -0.59 -2.31 -6.40
CA VAL A 25 0.86 -2.19 -6.18
C VAL A 25 1.44 -3.51 -5.71
N ASN A 26 0.81 -4.21 -4.76
CA ASN A 26 1.28 -5.53 -4.32
C ASN A 26 1.27 -6.54 -5.48
N GLY A 27 0.22 -6.55 -6.32
CA GLY A 27 0.19 -7.37 -7.53
C GLY A 27 1.31 -7.03 -8.52
N ALA A 28 1.56 -5.74 -8.75
CA ALA A 28 2.64 -5.27 -9.61
C ALA A 28 4.03 -5.64 -9.05
N LEU A 29 4.24 -5.46 -7.73
CA LEU A 29 5.48 -5.81 -7.06
C LEU A 29 5.72 -7.33 -7.07
N LEU A 30 4.68 -8.16 -6.97
CA LEU A 30 4.80 -9.62 -7.07
C LEU A 30 5.24 -10.09 -8.47
N ASN A 31 5.07 -9.26 -9.50
CA ASN A 31 5.58 -9.51 -10.85
C ASN A 31 7.05 -9.08 -11.03
N LEU A 32 7.64 -8.35 -10.08
CA LEU A 32 9.05 -8.01 -10.11
C LEU A 32 9.93 -9.21 -9.73
N ASP A 33 11.19 -9.18 -10.14
CA ASP A 33 12.21 -10.13 -9.72
C ASP A 33 12.66 -9.87 -8.27
N ASP A 34 13.28 -10.86 -7.64
CA ASP A 34 13.67 -10.78 -6.22
C ASP A 34 14.81 -9.77 -5.96
N GLN A 35 15.62 -9.42 -6.96
CA GLN A 35 16.65 -8.39 -6.81
C GLN A 35 16.02 -7.00 -6.75
N SER A 36 15.03 -6.74 -7.62
CA SER A 36 14.24 -5.52 -7.60
C SER A 36 13.47 -5.36 -6.30
N LEU A 37 12.89 -6.44 -5.77
CA LEU A 37 12.22 -6.43 -4.46
C LEU A 37 13.19 -6.11 -3.32
N LYS A 38 14.38 -6.72 -3.34
CA LYS A 38 15.44 -6.46 -2.36
C LYS A 38 15.94 -5.02 -2.42
N ALA A 39 16.05 -4.42 -3.61
CA ALA A 39 16.39 -3.01 -3.79
C ALA A 39 15.33 -2.06 -3.21
N LEU A 40 14.06 -2.46 -3.23
CA LEU A 40 12.95 -1.77 -2.58
C LEU A 40 12.86 -2.05 -1.07
N GLY A 41 13.77 -2.86 -0.51
CA GLY A 41 13.78 -3.21 0.90
C GLY A 41 12.62 -4.12 1.33
N THR A 42 11.95 -4.78 0.39
CA THR A 42 10.84 -5.71 0.66
C THR A 42 11.19 -7.11 0.17
N SER A 43 10.50 -8.13 0.68
CA SER A 43 10.62 -9.50 0.17
C SER A 43 9.30 -9.98 -0.46
N ARG A 44 9.39 -10.93 -1.41
CA ARG A 44 8.21 -11.54 -2.03
C ARG A 44 7.28 -12.19 -1.02
N GLU A 45 7.86 -12.77 0.03
CA GLU A 45 7.10 -13.39 1.12
C GLU A 45 6.35 -12.35 1.95
N GLU A 46 6.98 -11.21 2.24
CA GLU A 46 6.34 -10.09 2.93
C GLU A 46 5.20 -9.47 2.11
N LEU A 47 5.40 -9.31 0.79
CA LEU A 47 4.36 -8.85 -0.12
C LEU A 47 3.19 -9.82 -0.22
N ARG A 48 3.46 -11.14 -0.21
CA ARG A 48 2.41 -12.17 -0.17
C ARG A 48 1.59 -12.08 1.10
N ARG A 49 2.22 -11.93 2.27
CA ARG A 49 1.50 -11.75 3.55
C ARG A 49 0.67 -10.47 3.56
N LYS A 50 1.19 -9.36 3.02
CA LYS A 50 0.44 -8.10 2.87
C LYS A 50 -0.74 -8.22 1.89
N GLY A 51 -0.61 -9.08 0.88
CA GLY A 51 -1.68 -9.38 -0.08
C GLY A 51 -2.83 -10.21 0.50
N THR A 52 -2.56 -11.13 1.44
CA THR A 52 -3.59 -11.94 2.12
C THR A 52 -4.18 -11.30 3.38
N SER A 53 -3.47 -10.37 4.02
CA SER A 53 -3.86 -9.79 5.33
C SER A 53 -4.96 -8.70 5.29
N TYR A 54 -5.68 -8.53 4.18
CA TYR A 54 -6.84 -7.62 4.12
C TYR A 54 -8.13 -8.41 3.88
N VAL A 55 -8.42 -9.32 4.82
CA VAL A 55 -9.78 -9.77 5.09
C VAL A 55 -10.35 -8.74 6.07
N PHE A 56 -11.51 -8.20 5.70
CA PHE A 56 -12.29 -7.13 6.36
C PHE A 56 -12.15 -7.02 7.88
#